data_AF-A0A7V3D6S9-F1
#
_entry.id   AF-A0A7V3D6S9-F1
#
_cell.length_a   1.000
_cell.length_b   1.000
_cell.length_c   1.000
_cell.angle_alpha   90.00
_cell.angle_beta   90.00
_cell.angle_gamma   90.00
#
_symmetry.space_group_name_H-M   'P 1'
#
loop_
_entity.id
_entity.type
_entity.pdbx_description
1 polymer ?
#
loop_
_entity_poly.entity_id
_entity_poly.type
_entity_poly.pdbx_seq_one_letter_code
_entity_poly.pdbx_strand_id
1 'polypeptide(L)'
;MATTLDLSSELRGKLAGVARRIRQLRALRGLGVLLGGLALYFGAALLADYFLELSGIVRAVLLAGGLATAVVLALFGILLPLCRRIDLAALSALVEEHYRFLGERLTSAVELSESDDERLGSRELIALLLRETESKASPLNFLRAVSAVRPAKVAAVGLVLALVSLLPAGVWPEEYRRLTGRFFSPFYVPPTVLGYTVEASSGNLFVCQGDAVELKALVRRTDDHAQLPASCLLVITDPAGKSERLRMLAEGNGTFSCNLENVKDSFKYHVQAGEAASSEHQVTAILPVQLAEGTTLTPIQPEYARKVGFRKDELAIQGFRPASVLAHGQVEIRFVYNRAPVQARLLALPGGQRRSRQAVSLAPFPLQSIQAAVAQGYAVLGQAREVQLKSLPQGPGAIAVVDLPRDRDLFLLTEVERGFRRVYGPVALTADQ
;
A
#
# COMPACT_ATOMS: atom_id res chain seq x y z
N MET A 1 20.76 85.05 13.95
CA MET A 1 20.30 83.68 14.24
C MET A 1 19.12 83.40 13.34
N ALA A 2 19.29 82.53 12.34
CA ALA A 2 18.24 82.21 11.38
C ALA A 2 17.27 81.21 12.02
N THR A 3 16.11 81.69 12.46
CA THR A 3 14.98 80.85 12.85
C THR A 3 14.43 80.23 11.57
N THR A 4 14.55 78.91 11.42
CA THR A 4 13.86 78.17 10.36
C THR A 4 12.35 78.31 10.60
N LEU A 5 11.61 78.76 9.59
CA LEU A 5 10.15 78.91 9.66
C LEU A 5 9.53 77.54 9.38
N ASP A 6 9.66 76.63 10.35
CA ASP A 6 9.11 75.28 10.23
C ASP A 6 7.60 75.27 10.47
N LEU A 7 6.89 74.42 9.71
CA LEU A 7 5.48 74.12 9.96
C LEU A 7 5.30 73.61 11.40
N SER A 8 4.25 74.07 12.10
CA SER A 8 4.04 73.68 13.49
C SER A 8 3.93 72.16 13.66
N SER A 9 4.48 71.62 14.75
CA SER A 9 4.47 70.18 15.02
C SER A 9 3.06 69.61 15.10
N GLU A 10 2.07 70.42 15.47
CA GLU A 10 0.65 70.04 15.51
C GLU A 10 0.09 69.79 14.10
N LEU A 11 0.30 70.72 13.16
CA LEU A 11 -0.15 70.57 11.78
C LEU A 11 0.56 69.41 11.08
N ARG A 12 1.87 69.26 11.30
CA ARG A 12 2.66 68.13 10.76
C ARG A 12 2.16 66.80 11.30
N GLY A 13 1.82 66.73 12.59
CA GLY A 13 1.22 65.56 13.22
C GLY A 13 -0.15 65.21 12.65
N LYS A 14 -1.01 66.22 12.40
CA LYS A 14 -2.33 66.03 11.78
C LYS A 14 -2.23 65.53 10.34
N LEU A 15 -1.34 66.11 9.52
CA LEU A 15 -1.07 65.66 8.14
C LEU A 15 -0.48 64.24 8.12
N ALA A 16 0.44 63.92 9.03
CA ALA A 16 0.97 62.56 9.18
C ALA A 16 -0.15 61.55 9.58
N GLY A 17 -1.12 62.00 10.39
CA GLY A 17 -2.34 61.24 10.70
C GLY A 17 -3.17 60.91 9.46
N VAL A 18 -3.38 61.89 8.57
CA VAL A 18 -4.04 61.68 7.27
C VAL A 18 -3.26 60.70 6.40
N ALA A 19 -1.94 60.88 6.29
CA ALA A 19 -1.07 59.98 5.53
C ALA A 19 -1.16 58.53 6.04
N ARG A 20 -1.18 58.33 7.36
CA ARG A 20 -1.35 57.01 7.99
C ARG A 20 -2.74 56.43 7.68
N ARG A 21 -3.80 57.25 7.77
CA ARG A 21 -5.17 56.81 7.46
C ARG A 21 -5.32 56.38 6.00
N ILE A 22 -4.74 57.14 5.05
CA ILE A 22 -4.74 56.78 3.64
C ILE A 22 -4.01 55.45 3.42
N ARG A 23 -2.82 55.26 4.03
CA ARG A 23 -2.07 54.00 3.96
C ARG A 23 -2.88 52.82 4.52
N GLN A 24 -3.52 52.99 5.68
CA GLN A 24 -4.38 51.97 6.28
C GLN A 24 -5.57 51.61 5.38
N LEU A 25 -6.23 52.59 4.78
CA LEU A 25 -7.37 52.34 3.89
C LEU A 25 -6.95 51.69 2.57
N ARG A 26 -5.77 52.03 2.03
CA ARG A 26 -5.17 51.33 0.88
C ARG A 26 -4.82 49.89 1.23
N ALA A 27 -4.19 49.65 2.39
CA ALA A 27 -3.92 48.29 2.87
C ALA A 27 -5.19 47.48 3.07
N LEU A 28 -6.23 48.07 3.67
CA LEU A 28 -7.52 47.42 3.89
C LEU A 28 -8.17 47.01 2.55
N ARG A 29 -8.16 47.90 1.56
CA ARG A 29 -8.62 47.57 0.21
C ARG A 29 -7.78 46.47 -0.42
N GLY A 30 -6.44 46.55 -0.32
CA GLY A 30 -5.52 45.55 -0.85
C GLY A 30 -5.75 44.18 -0.24
N LEU A 31 -5.94 44.13 1.08
CA LEU A 31 -6.29 42.91 1.82
C LEU A 31 -7.64 42.35 1.37
N GLY A 32 -8.64 43.21 1.14
CA GLY A 32 -9.92 42.81 0.55
C GLY A 32 -9.79 42.15 -0.81
N VAL A 33 -9.04 42.77 -1.73
CA VAL A 33 -8.79 42.23 -3.07
C VAL A 33 -7.99 40.93 -3.00
N LEU A 34 -7.00 40.84 -2.09
CA LEU A 34 -6.21 39.63 -1.88
C LEU A 34 -7.09 38.48 -1.37
N LEU A 35 -7.86 38.70 -0.32
CA LEU A 35 -8.76 37.67 0.22
C LEU A 35 -9.79 37.23 -0.81
N GLY A 36 -10.47 38.17 -1.46
CA GLY A 36 -11.48 37.85 -2.47
C GLY A 36 -10.88 37.16 -3.70
N GLY A 37 -9.71 37.61 -4.17
CA GLY A 37 -9.01 37.02 -5.30
C GLY A 37 -8.53 35.61 -5.03
N LEU A 38 -7.95 35.35 -3.86
CA LEU A 38 -7.52 34.00 -3.46
C LEU A 38 -8.70 33.07 -3.22
N ALA A 39 -9.77 33.56 -2.56
CA ALA A 39 -10.99 32.79 -2.36
C ALA A 39 -11.61 32.35 -3.70
N LEU A 40 -11.67 33.27 -4.67
CA LEU A 40 -12.19 32.97 -6.00
C LEU A 40 -11.26 31.99 -6.76
N TYR A 41 -9.95 32.20 -6.70
CA TYR A 41 -8.96 31.35 -7.36
C TYR A 41 -8.99 29.92 -6.83
N PHE A 42 -8.80 29.74 -5.51
CA PHE A 42 -8.78 28.41 -4.91
C PHE A 42 -10.17 27.77 -4.91
N GLY A 43 -11.24 28.55 -4.73
CA GLY A 43 -12.60 28.06 -4.87
C GLY A 43 -12.86 27.48 -6.25
N ALA A 44 -12.49 28.20 -7.32
CA ALA A 44 -12.60 27.72 -8.69
C ALA A 44 -11.69 26.51 -8.97
N ALA A 45 -10.47 26.50 -8.44
CA ALA A 45 -9.53 25.40 -8.62
C ALA A 45 -10.00 24.11 -7.94
N LEU A 46 -10.53 24.19 -6.72
CA LEU A 46 -11.12 23.05 -6.00
C LEU A 46 -12.38 22.54 -6.71
N LEU A 47 -13.22 23.45 -7.21
CA LEU A 47 -14.44 23.11 -7.94
C LEU A 47 -14.09 22.43 -9.27
N ALA A 48 -13.07 22.91 -9.99
CA ALA A 48 -12.54 22.24 -11.17
C ALA A 48 -11.94 20.87 -10.83
N ASP A 49 -11.21 20.74 -9.72
CA ASP A 49 -10.64 19.46 -9.28
C ASP A 49 -11.71 18.42 -8.90
N TYR A 50 -12.85 18.88 -8.39
CA TYR A 50 -14.02 18.06 -8.10
C TYR A 50 -14.69 17.53 -9.38
N PHE A 51 -14.86 18.36 -10.42
CA PHE A 51 -15.55 17.93 -11.65
C PHE A 51 -14.67 17.22 -12.67
N LEU A 52 -13.37 17.56 -12.73
CA LEU A 52 -12.47 17.12 -13.81
C LEU A 52 -11.39 16.14 -13.37
N GLU A 53 -11.34 15.79 -12.08
CA GLU A 53 -10.33 14.89 -11.50
C GLU A 53 -8.91 15.20 -11.99
N LEU A 54 -8.42 16.40 -11.69
CA LEU A 54 -7.19 16.94 -12.30
C LEU A 54 -5.98 16.06 -11.98
N SER A 55 -5.03 15.95 -12.92
CA SER A 55 -3.78 15.24 -12.64
C SER A 55 -2.92 15.99 -11.60
N GLY A 56 -2.03 15.27 -10.90
CA GLY A 56 -1.15 15.88 -9.89
C GLY A 56 -0.30 17.03 -10.44
N ILE A 57 0.13 16.95 -11.70
CA ILE A 57 0.88 18.03 -12.37
C ILE A 57 0.02 19.28 -12.53
N VAL A 58 -1.24 19.13 -12.97
CA VAL A 58 -2.14 20.28 -13.15
C VAL A 58 -2.43 20.94 -11.80
N ARG A 59 -2.62 20.16 -10.74
CA ARG A 59 -2.75 20.71 -9.37
C ARG A 59 -1.51 21.47 -8.93
N ALA A 60 -0.31 20.95 -9.20
CA ALA A 60 0.94 21.63 -8.86
C ALA A 60 1.08 22.96 -9.62
N VAL A 61 0.71 23.01 -10.90
CA VAL A 61 0.70 24.25 -11.70
C VAL A 61 -0.32 25.25 -11.16
N LEU A 62 -1.54 24.80 -10.81
CA LEU A 62 -2.56 25.65 -10.18
C LEU A 62 -2.10 26.16 -8.81
N LEU A 63 -1.45 25.32 -7.99
CA LEU A 63 -0.92 25.75 -6.70
C LEU A 63 0.15 26.83 -6.88
N ALA A 64 1.09 26.63 -7.82
CA ALA A 64 2.13 27.61 -8.15
C ALA A 64 1.53 28.91 -8.70
N GLY A 65 0.52 28.82 -9.58
CA GLY A 65 -0.21 29.97 -10.11
C GLY A 65 -0.97 30.74 -9.01
N GLY A 66 -1.58 30.03 -8.07
CA GLY A 66 -2.22 30.62 -6.90
C GLY A 66 -1.25 31.36 -6.01
N LEU A 67 -0.07 30.77 -5.75
CA LEU A 67 1.00 31.41 -4.98
C LEU A 67 1.54 32.66 -5.68
N ALA A 68 1.80 32.59 -6.99
CA ALA A 68 2.22 33.74 -7.78
C ALA A 68 1.18 34.86 -7.75
N THR A 69 -0.10 34.53 -7.88
CA THR A 69 -1.21 35.48 -7.78
C THR A 69 -1.26 36.12 -6.39
N ALA A 70 -1.08 35.34 -5.31
CA ALA A 70 -1.01 35.86 -3.95
C ALA A 70 0.12 36.88 -3.78
N VAL A 71 1.31 36.56 -4.29
CA VAL A 71 2.50 37.41 -4.23
C VAL A 71 2.28 38.71 -5.01
N VAL A 72 1.75 38.63 -6.24
CA VAL A 72 1.45 39.81 -7.06
C VAL A 72 0.43 40.70 -6.36
N LEU A 73 -0.69 40.15 -5.87
CA LEU A 73 -1.72 40.92 -5.17
C LEU A 73 -1.20 41.54 -3.87
N ALA A 74 -0.36 40.83 -3.10
CA ALA A 74 0.24 41.36 -1.88
C ALA A 74 1.23 42.49 -2.18
N LEU A 75 2.11 42.30 -3.18
CA LEU A 75 3.11 43.28 -3.57
C LEU A 75 2.46 44.56 -4.07
N PHE A 76 1.59 44.48 -5.07
CA PHE A 76 0.96 45.67 -5.68
C PHE A 76 -0.20 46.24 -4.86
N GLY A 77 -0.92 45.41 -4.11
CA GLY A 77 -2.08 45.82 -3.33
C GLY A 77 -1.77 46.34 -1.93
N ILE A 78 -0.68 45.86 -1.29
CA ILE A 78 -0.37 46.16 0.12
C ILE A 78 1.03 46.78 0.25
N LEU A 79 2.08 46.10 -0.19
CA LEU A 79 3.47 46.51 0.06
C LEU A 79 3.86 47.79 -0.68
N LEU A 80 3.66 47.85 -2.00
CA LEU A 80 3.99 49.02 -2.82
C LEU A 80 3.24 50.29 -2.37
N PRO A 81 1.91 50.22 -2.10
CA PRO A 81 1.16 51.38 -1.61
C PRO A 81 1.56 51.85 -0.22
N LEU A 82 2.12 50.98 0.63
CA LEU A 82 2.59 51.33 1.97
C LEU A 82 3.95 52.01 1.95
N CYS A 83 4.83 51.59 1.03
CA CYS A 83 6.18 52.12 0.88
C CYS A 83 6.24 53.42 0.04
N ARG A 84 5.19 53.73 -0.73
CA ARG A 84 5.16 54.95 -1.55
C ARG A 84 5.12 56.20 -0.67
N ARG A 85 6.09 57.10 -0.85
CA ARG A 85 6.11 58.41 -0.20
C ARG A 85 4.88 59.20 -0.63
N ILE A 86 4.22 59.84 0.33
CA ILE A 86 3.08 60.71 0.10
C ILE A 86 3.57 62.13 0.37
N ASP A 87 3.42 62.96 -0.65
CA ASP A 87 3.77 64.38 -0.61
C ASP A 87 2.85 65.13 0.37
N LEU A 88 3.43 65.99 1.21
CA LEU A 88 2.70 66.78 2.19
C LEU A 88 1.85 67.85 1.52
N ALA A 89 2.32 68.46 0.42
CA ALA A 89 1.55 69.44 -0.36
C ALA A 89 0.30 68.80 -1.00
N ALA A 90 0.42 67.56 -1.48
CA ALA A 90 -0.73 66.81 -1.98
C ALA A 90 -1.74 66.46 -0.87
N LEU A 91 -1.28 66.24 0.37
CA LEU A 91 -2.16 65.99 1.51
C LEU A 91 -2.88 67.26 1.98
N SER A 92 -2.21 68.41 1.98
CA SER A 92 -2.86 69.69 2.29
C SER A 92 -3.93 70.03 1.25
N ALA A 93 -3.64 69.84 -0.03
CA ALA A 93 -4.62 70.07 -1.10
C ALA A 93 -5.87 69.17 -0.94
N LEU A 94 -5.69 67.90 -0.57
CA LEU A 94 -6.80 66.98 -0.28
C LEU A 94 -7.65 67.45 0.93
N VAL A 95 -7.01 67.99 1.96
CA VAL A 95 -7.71 68.52 3.15
C VAL A 95 -8.48 69.79 2.79
N GLU A 96 -7.91 70.67 1.96
CA GLU A 96 -8.56 71.89 1.49
C GLU A 96 -9.72 71.64 0.52
N GLU A 97 -9.65 70.60 -0.31
CA GLU A 97 -10.76 70.18 -1.16
C GLU A 97 -12.02 69.89 -0.31
N HIS A 98 -11.83 69.27 0.85
CA HIS A 98 -12.89 69.04 1.82
C HIS A 98 -13.27 70.30 2.62
N TYR A 99 -12.28 71.08 3.04
CA TYR A 99 -12.44 72.31 3.82
C TYR A 99 -12.15 73.56 2.98
N ARG A 100 -13.03 73.87 2.03
CA ARG A 100 -12.85 74.97 1.05
C ARG A 100 -12.58 76.35 1.67
N PHE A 101 -12.94 76.57 2.93
CA PHE A 101 -12.74 77.85 3.62
C PHE A 101 -11.26 78.19 3.88
N LEU A 102 -10.36 77.20 3.83
CA LEU A 102 -8.92 77.41 3.98
C LEU A 102 -8.35 78.22 2.81
N GLY A 103 -8.85 78.00 1.59
CA GLY A 103 -8.56 78.83 0.42
C GLY A 103 -7.08 78.87 0.05
N GLU A 104 -6.47 77.71 -0.15
CA GLU A 104 -5.05 77.49 -0.51
C GLU A 104 -4.01 77.87 0.55
N ARG A 105 -4.45 78.39 1.71
CA ARG A 105 -3.56 78.76 2.81
C ARG A 105 -2.75 77.58 3.35
N LEU A 106 -3.37 76.40 3.49
CA LEU A 106 -2.70 75.21 4.03
C LEU A 106 -1.71 74.63 3.02
N THR A 107 -2.06 74.62 1.73
CA THR A 107 -1.14 74.14 0.69
C THR A 107 0.04 75.09 0.52
N SER A 108 -0.22 76.40 0.44
CA SER A 108 0.83 77.43 0.38
C SER A 108 1.72 77.42 1.62
N ALA A 109 1.15 77.23 2.82
CA ALA A 109 1.92 77.12 4.05
C ALA A 109 2.86 75.91 4.06
N VAL A 110 2.42 74.75 3.53
CA VAL A 110 3.25 73.55 3.43
C VAL A 110 4.35 73.73 2.39
N GLU A 111 4.03 74.23 1.20
CA GLU A 111 5.02 74.47 0.13
C GLU A 111 6.10 75.48 0.55
N LEU A 112 5.71 76.58 1.19
CA LEU A 112 6.63 77.59 1.72
C LEU A 112 7.45 77.08 2.93
N SER A 113 6.97 76.06 3.65
CA SER A 113 7.71 75.43 4.76
C SER A 113 8.70 74.35 4.30
N GLU A 114 8.48 73.74 3.13
CA GLU A 114 9.38 72.73 2.55
C GLU A 114 10.46 73.33 1.64
N SER A 115 10.31 74.61 1.25
CA SER A 115 11.24 75.31 0.37
C SER A 115 12.14 76.27 1.13
N ASP A 116 13.45 76.01 1.12
CA ASP A 116 14.49 76.87 1.71
C ASP A 116 14.88 78.06 0.79
N ASP A 117 14.09 78.36 -0.24
CA ASP A 117 14.46 79.35 -1.24
C ASP A 117 14.15 80.77 -0.73
N GLU A 118 15.19 81.55 -0.40
CA GLU A 118 15.07 82.93 0.09
C GLU A 118 14.37 83.88 -0.91
N ARG A 119 14.14 83.44 -2.15
CA ARG A 119 13.46 84.18 -3.21
C ARG A 119 11.92 84.18 -3.09
N LEU A 120 11.35 83.44 -2.15
CA LEU A 120 9.90 83.21 -2.04
C LEU A 120 9.11 84.33 -1.32
N GLY A 121 9.79 85.33 -0.73
CA GLY A 121 9.13 86.54 -0.19
C GLY A 121 9.66 87.01 1.17
N SER A 122 8.93 87.96 1.80
CA SER A 122 9.25 88.45 3.15
C SER A 122 8.97 87.37 4.19
N ARG A 123 9.96 87.10 5.05
CA ARG A 123 9.88 86.11 6.13
C ARG A 123 8.77 86.44 7.13
N GLU A 124 8.49 87.73 7.35
CA GLU A 124 7.41 88.19 8.24
C GLU A 124 6.03 87.83 7.67
N LEU A 125 5.84 87.95 6.35
CA LEU A 125 4.58 87.56 5.69
C LEU A 125 4.38 86.05 5.72
N ILE A 126 5.44 85.27 5.49
CA ILE A 126 5.39 83.80 5.58
C ILE A 126 5.03 83.36 7.02
N ALA A 127 5.65 83.98 8.03
CA ALA A 127 5.34 83.71 9.43
C ALA A 127 3.88 84.07 9.80
N LEU A 128 3.37 85.19 9.27
CA LEU A 128 1.97 85.59 9.49
C LEU A 128 1.00 84.60 8.81
N LEU A 129 1.29 84.17 7.58
CA LEU A 129 0.50 83.17 6.86
C LEU A 129 0.50 81.82 7.59
N LEU A 130 1.65 81.35 8.08
CA LEU A 130 1.75 80.12 8.88
C LEU A 130 0.89 80.20 10.14
N ARG A 131 0.97 81.32 10.88
CA ARG A 131 0.20 81.53 12.13
C ARG A 131 -1.31 81.64 11.88
N GLU A 132 -1.72 82.34 10.83
CA GLU A 132 -3.14 82.44 10.44
C GLU A 132 -3.68 81.08 10.00
N THR A 133 -2.90 80.33 9.22
CA THR A 133 -3.24 78.98 8.76
C THR A 133 -3.39 78.02 9.93
N GLU A 134 -2.47 78.06 10.90
CA GLU A 134 -2.54 77.24 12.12
C GLU A 134 -3.79 77.55 12.94
N SER A 135 -4.08 78.84 13.18
CA SER A 135 -5.28 79.25 13.93
C SER A 135 -6.57 78.76 13.28
N LYS A 136 -6.62 78.74 11.94
CA LYS A 136 -7.80 78.31 11.17
C LYS A 136 -7.89 76.79 11.01
N ALA A 137 -6.76 76.10 10.94
CA ALA A 137 -6.69 74.66 10.68
C ALA A 137 -6.65 73.81 11.96
N SER A 138 -6.18 74.34 13.09
CA SER A 138 -6.13 73.64 14.37
C SER A 138 -7.48 73.04 14.83
N PRO A 139 -8.64 73.74 14.75
CA PRO A 139 -9.90 73.15 15.19
C PRO A 139 -10.44 72.05 14.26
N LEU A 140 -9.86 71.86 13.07
CA LEU A 140 -10.37 70.92 12.08
C LEU A 140 -9.87 69.50 12.28
N ASN A 141 -10.71 68.53 11.93
CA ASN A 141 -10.34 67.13 11.90
C ASN A 141 -10.02 66.68 10.47
N PHE A 142 -8.73 66.69 10.12
CA PHE A 142 -8.28 66.35 8.76
C PHE A 142 -8.64 64.92 8.33
N LEU A 143 -8.91 64.00 9.26
CA LEU A 143 -9.26 62.62 8.93
C LEU A 143 -10.63 62.51 8.21
N ARG A 144 -11.52 63.48 8.39
CA ARG A 144 -12.83 63.51 7.71
C ARG A 144 -12.73 63.75 6.21
N ALA A 145 -11.63 64.35 5.74
CA ALA A 145 -11.36 64.52 4.31
C ALA A 145 -11.19 63.17 3.59
N VAL A 146 -10.83 62.11 4.31
CA VAL A 146 -10.57 60.78 3.73
C VAL A 146 -11.75 59.85 3.94
N SER A 147 -12.50 59.57 2.88
CA SER A 147 -13.64 58.63 2.94
C SER A 147 -13.18 57.16 3.01
N ALA A 148 -13.72 56.40 3.98
CA ALA A 148 -13.41 54.98 4.19
C ALA A 148 -14.40 54.03 3.48
N VAL A 149 -15.48 54.54 2.89
CA VAL A 149 -16.61 53.73 2.41
C VAL A 149 -16.20 52.76 1.29
N ARG A 150 -15.52 53.24 0.25
CA ARG A 150 -15.08 52.41 -0.87
C ARG A 150 -14.10 51.30 -0.45
N PRO A 151 -12.98 51.58 0.25
CA PRO A 151 -12.05 50.54 0.68
C PRO A 151 -12.70 49.55 1.65
N ALA A 152 -13.57 50.00 2.54
CA ALA A 152 -14.31 49.12 3.45
C ALA A 152 -15.29 48.20 2.70
N LYS A 153 -16.01 48.70 1.69
CA LYS A 153 -16.88 47.86 0.84
C LYS A 153 -16.09 46.77 0.12
N VAL A 154 -14.94 47.11 -0.47
CA VAL A 154 -14.08 46.12 -1.14
C VAL A 154 -13.56 45.07 -0.14
N ALA A 155 -13.15 45.49 1.05
CA ALA A 155 -12.73 44.58 2.11
C ALA A 155 -13.86 43.66 2.58
N ALA A 156 -15.08 44.21 2.75
CA ALA A 156 -16.25 43.44 3.13
C ALA A 156 -16.63 42.41 2.05
N VAL A 157 -16.62 42.78 0.78
CA VAL A 157 -16.87 41.85 -0.33
C VAL A 157 -15.82 40.74 -0.36
N GLY A 158 -14.54 41.10 -0.21
CA GLY A 158 -13.45 40.11 -0.14
C GLY A 158 -13.59 39.14 1.02
N LEU A 159 -13.97 39.65 2.20
CA LEU A 159 -14.26 38.84 3.39
C LEU A 159 -15.45 37.90 3.15
N VAL A 160 -16.54 38.39 2.56
CA VAL A 160 -17.72 37.58 2.26
C VAL A 160 -17.36 36.47 1.28
N LEU A 161 -16.59 36.75 0.22
CA LEU A 161 -16.12 35.72 -0.72
C LEU A 161 -15.25 34.66 -0.03
N ALA A 162 -14.36 35.07 0.87
CA ALA A 162 -13.56 34.14 1.66
C ALA A 162 -14.44 33.24 2.55
N LEU A 163 -15.42 33.82 3.25
CA LEU A 163 -16.36 33.05 4.07
C LEU A 163 -17.20 32.09 3.23
N VAL A 164 -17.69 32.52 2.06
CA VAL A 164 -18.44 31.66 1.13
C VAL A 164 -17.59 30.49 0.65
N SER A 165 -16.31 30.70 0.35
CA SER A 165 -15.38 29.62 -0.05
C SER A 165 -15.12 28.60 1.06
N LEU A 166 -15.37 28.96 2.33
CA LEU A 166 -15.23 28.11 3.51
C LEU A 166 -16.54 27.40 3.89
N LEU A 167 -17.70 27.80 3.37
CA LEU A 167 -18.99 27.16 3.68
C LEU A 167 -19.00 25.64 3.46
N PRO A 168 -18.41 25.09 2.39
CA PRO A 168 -18.38 23.64 2.18
C PRO A 168 -17.68 22.87 3.30
N ALA A 169 -16.74 23.50 4.03
CA ALA A 169 -16.05 22.88 5.15
C ALA A 169 -16.99 22.55 6.33
N GLY A 170 -18.08 23.30 6.49
CA GLY A 170 -19.08 23.05 7.53
C GLY A 170 -20.16 22.04 7.12
N VAL A 171 -20.51 21.99 5.83
CA VAL A 171 -21.56 21.10 5.32
C VAL A 171 -21.01 19.70 4.99
N TRP A 172 -19.82 19.62 4.42
CA TRP A 172 -19.14 18.37 4.01
C TRP A 172 -17.67 18.38 4.45
N PRO A 173 -17.39 18.26 5.76
CA PRO A 173 -16.04 18.39 6.29
C PRO A 173 -15.06 17.37 5.73
N GLU A 174 -15.49 16.12 5.54
CA GLU A 174 -14.61 15.06 5.02
C GLU A 174 -14.23 15.26 3.55
N GLU A 175 -15.20 15.62 2.70
CA GLU A 175 -14.97 15.83 1.28
C GLU A 175 -14.13 17.10 1.04
N TYR A 176 -14.43 18.18 1.78
CA TYR A 176 -13.64 19.39 1.73
C TYR A 176 -12.20 19.15 2.19
N ARG A 177 -11.98 18.39 3.27
CA ARG A 177 -10.64 18.01 3.75
C ARG A 177 -9.89 17.15 2.74
N ARG A 178 -10.59 16.20 2.07
CA ARG A 178 -10.01 15.36 1.02
C ARG A 178 -9.56 16.21 -0.17
N LEU A 179 -10.42 17.08 -0.69
CA LEU A 179 -10.11 17.96 -1.83
C LEU A 179 -8.99 18.94 -1.51
N THR A 180 -9.07 19.63 -0.37
CA THR A 180 -8.02 20.58 0.04
C THR A 180 -6.69 19.89 0.34
N GLY A 181 -6.71 18.76 1.05
CA GLY A 181 -5.53 17.94 1.31
C GLY A 181 -4.86 17.51 -0.01
N ARG A 182 -5.64 16.99 -0.95
CA ARG A 182 -5.17 16.60 -2.29
C ARG A 182 -4.63 17.78 -3.11
N PHE A 183 -5.21 18.96 -2.97
CA PHE A 183 -4.79 20.17 -3.68
C PHE A 183 -3.45 20.73 -3.15
N PHE A 184 -3.27 20.79 -1.83
CA PHE A 184 -2.02 21.25 -1.20
C PHE A 184 -0.91 20.20 -1.19
N SER A 185 -1.23 18.95 -1.47
CA SER A 185 -0.27 17.86 -1.61
C SER A 185 -0.38 17.20 -3.00
N PRO A 186 -0.03 17.92 -4.08
CA PRO A 186 -0.34 17.51 -5.45
C PRO A 186 0.31 16.19 -5.90
N PHE A 187 1.43 15.81 -5.27
CA PHE A 187 2.13 14.55 -5.53
C PHE A 187 1.91 13.49 -4.44
N TYR A 188 1.13 13.81 -3.41
CA TYR A 188 0.80 12.86 -2.37
C TYR A 188 -0.37 12.00 -2.85
N VAL A 189 -0.10 10.72 -3.06
CA VAL A 189 -1.14 9.72 -3.25
C VAL A 189 -1.53 9.26 -1.85
N PRO A 190 -2.67 9.71 -1.28
CA PRO A 190 -3.09 9.20 0.02
C PRO A 190 -3.25 7.68 -0.10
N PRO A 191 -2.76 6.89 0.86
CA PRO A 191 -3.09 5.48 0.90
C PRO A 191 -4.61 5.38 0.96
N THR A 192 -5.22 4.72 -0.03
CA THR A 192 -6.67 4.54 -0.06
C THR A 192 -7.07 3.82 1.22
N VAL A 193 -7.80 4.50 2.10
CA VAL A 193 -8.40 3.88 3.29
C VAL A 193 -9.54 3.03 2.76
N LEU A 194 -9.26 1.76 2.52
CA LEU A 194 -10.24 0.80 2.06
C LEU A 194 -10.96 0.26 3.29
N GLY A 195 -12.28 0.40 3.33
CA GLY A 195 -13.12 -0.14 4.40
C GLY A 195 -13.23 -1.68 4.39
N TYR A 196 -12.30 -2.37 3.73
CA TYR A 196 -12.19 -3.81 3.67
C TYR A 196 -10.72 -4.25 3.58
N THR A 197 -10.42 -5.41 4.17
CA THR A 197 -9.10 -6.04 4.16
C THR A 197 -9.16 -7.38 3.46
N VAL A 198 -8.07 -7.77 2.80
CA VAL A 198 -7.95 -9.03 2.06
C VAL A 198 -6.97 -9.93 2.78
N GLU A 199 -7.44 -11.07 3.28
CA GLU A 199 -6.61 -12.08 3.93
C GLU A 199 -6.55 -13.33 3.05
N ALA A 200 -5.36 -13.85 2.75
CA ALA A 200 -5.22 -15.14 2.08
C ALA A 200 -5.39 -16.27 3.09
N SER A 201 -6.49 -17.02 3.00
CA SER A 201 -6.81 -18.11 3.93
C SER A 201 -5.83 -19.30 3.80
N SER A 202 -5.31 -19.52 2.58
CA SER A 202 -4.42 -20.64 2.27
C SER A 202 -3.00 -20.52 2.84
N GLY A 203 -2.50 -19.31 3.13
CA GLY A 203 -1.16 -19.11 3.69
C GLY A 203 -0.01 -19.76 2.90
N ASN A 204 1.02 -20.22 3.60
CA ASN A 204 2.16 -20.92 2.97
C ASN A 204 1.86 -22.42 2.83
N LEU A 205 2.00 -22.98 1.62
CA LEU A 205 1.63 -24.36 1.30
C LEU A 205 2.76 -25.13 0.62
N PHE A 206 2.78 -26.44 0.82
CA PHE A 206 3.64 -27.38 0.10
C PHE A 206 2.77 -28.22 -0.83
N VAL A 207 3.10 -28.24 -2.13
CA VAL A 207 2.33 -28.94 -3.17
C VAL A 207 3.26 -29.87 -3.94
N CYS A 208 2.81 -31.07 -4.29
CA CYS A 208 3.61 -31.94 -5.15
C CYS A 208 3.67 -31.36 -6.56
N GLN A 209 4.86 -31.39 -7.17
CA GLN A 209 5.01 -30.94 -8.55
C GLN A 209 4.08 -31.74 -9.47
N GLY A 210 3.20 -31.05 -10.19
CA GLY A 210 2.19 -31.62 -11.09
C GLY A 210 0.78 -31.73 -10.50
N ASP A 211 0.61 -31.56 -9.19
CA ASP A 211 -0.70 -31.60 -8.55
C ASP A 211 -1.42 -30.25 -8.65
N ALA A 212 -2.75 -30.28 -8.52
CA ALA A 212 -3.57 -29.07 -8.47
C ALA A 212 -3.62 -28.49 -7.04
N VAL A 213 -3.66 -27.16 -6.92
CA VAL A 213 -3.81 -26.45 -5.64
C VAL A 213 -4.95 -25.44 -5.70
N GLU A 214 -5.79 -25.45 -4.66
CA GLU A 214 -6.86 -24.48 -4.47
C GLU A 214 -6.39 -23.38 -3.51
N LEU A 215 -6.31 -22.13 -4.00
CA LEU A 215 -5.97 -20.96 -3.21
C LEU A 215 -7.23 -20.17 -2.86
N LYS A 216 -7.44 -19.89 -1.57
CA LYS A 216 -8.59 -19.17 -1.05
C LYS A 216 -8.21 -17.86 -0.41
N ALA A 217 -9.05 -16.85 -0.60
CA ALA A 217 -8.94 -15.53 0.03
C ALA A 217 -10.27 -15.11 0.64
N LEU A 218 -10.19 -14.42 1.77
CA LEU A 218 -11.32 -13.86 2.49
C LEU A 218 -11.20 -12.33 2.50
N VAL A 219 -12.24 -11.65 2.02
CA VAL A 219 -12.36 -10.20 2.09
C VAL A 219 -13.24 -9.84 3.27
N ARG A 220 -12.64 -9.29 4.32
CA ARG A 220 -13.36 -8.85 5.54
C ARG A 220 -13.70 -7.37 5.43
N ARG A 221 -14.92 -7.02 5.80
CA ARG A 221 -15.32 -5.61 5.97
C ARG A 221 -14.70 -5.08 7.26
N THR A 222 -14.09 -3.91 7.17
CA THR A 222 -13.64 -3.12 8.32
C THR A 222 -14.66 -2.02 8.65
N ASP A 223 -15.39 -1.52 7.64
CA ASP A 223 -16.49 -0.56 7.82
C ASP A 223 -17.84 -1.16 7.39
N ASP A 224 -18.89 -0.93 8.19
CA ASP A 224 -20.25 -1.46 7.95
C ASP A 224 -20.91 -0.94 6.65
N HIS A 225 -20.47 0.22 6.16
CA HIS A 225 -20.96 0.82 4.92
C HIS A 225 -20.09 0.51 3.69
N ALA A 226 -19.02 -0.28 3.81
CA ALA A 226 -18.12 -0.58 2.71
C ALA A 226 -18.73 -1.60 1.72
N GLN A 227 -18.73 -1.24 0.43
CA GLN A 227 -19.09 -2.16 -0.64
C GLN A 227 -17.95 -3.14 -0.88
N LEU A 228 -18.26 -4.44 -0.82
CA LEU A 228 -17.28 -5.49 -1.12
C LEU A 228 -16.98 -5.50 -2.63
N PRO A 229 -15.72 -5.65 -3.04
CA PRO A 229 -15.37 -5.79 -4.45
C PRO A 229 -16.00 -7.05 -5.05
N ALA A 230 -16.54 -6.94 -6.27
CA ALA A 230 -17.16 -8.05 -7.00
C ALA A 230 -16.13 -9.01 -7.64
N SER A 231 -14.85 -8.65 -7.65
CA SER A 231 -13.78 -9.45 -8.27
C SER A 231 -12.48 -9.34 -7.49
N CYS A 232 -11.83 -10.49 -7.29
CA CYS A 232 -10.46 -10.58 -6.78
C CYS A 232 -9.52 -11.14 -7.85
N LEU A 233 -8.29 -10.67 -7.84
CA LEU A 233 -7.20 -11.12 -8.70
C LEU A 233 -6.15 -11.80 -7.82
N LEU A 234 -5.74 -12.99 -8.21
CA LEU A 234 -4.57 -13.67 -7.69
C LEU A 234 -3.37 -13.24 -8.53
N VAL A 235 -2.36 -12.65 -7.90
CA VAL A 235 -1.10 -12.28 -8.55
C VAL A 235 -0.05 -13.28 -8.13
N ILE A 236 0.40 -14.08 -9.10
CA ILE A 236 1.45 -15.08 -8.93
C ILE A 236 2.75 -14.48 -9.45
N THR A 237 3.83 -14.60 -8.70
CA THR A 237 5.17 -14.20 -9.11
C THR A 237 6.08 -15.42 -9.13
N ASP A 238 6.53 -15.75 -10.34
CA ASP A 238 7.48 -16.82 -10.58
C ASP A 238 8.86 -16.49 -9.99
N PRO A 239 9.73 -17.50 -9.77
CA PRO A 239 11.10 -17.27 -9.30
C PRO A 239 11.94 -16.42 -10.27
N ALA A 240 11.55 -16.35 -11.55
CA ALA A 240 12.14 -15.46 -12.55
C ALA A 240 11.66 -14.00 -12.45
N GLY A 241 10.77 -13.67 -11.50
CA GLY A 241 10.20 -12.34 -11.32
C GLY A 241 9.08 -11.97 -12.30
N LYS A 242 8.61 -12.94 -13.11
CA LYS A 242 7.46 -12.74 -13.99
C LYS A 242 6.18 -12.85 -13.17
N SER A 243 5.31 -11.84 -13.26
CA SER A 243 4.02 -11.85 -12.58
C SER A 243 2.88 -12.19 -13.54
N GLU A 244 2.03 -13.13 -13.14
CA GLU A 244 0.80 -13.50 -13.82
C GLU A 244 -0.41 -13.11 -12.95
N ARG A 245 -1.50 -12.69 -13.59
CA ARG A 245 -2.73 -12.26 -12.90
C ARG A 245 -3.88 -13.16 -13.31
N LEU A 246 -4.41 -13.91 -12.35
CA LEU A 246 -5.53 -14.82 -12.54
C LEU A 246 -6.76 -14.30 -11.80
N ARG A 247 -7.94 -14.45 -12.39
CA ARG A 247 -9.19 -14.04 -11.75
C ARG A 247 -9.67 -15.14 -10.79
N MET A 248 -9.99 -14.75 -9.56
CA MET A 248 -10.60 -15.66 -8.58
C MET A 248 -12.12 -15.71 -8.75
N LEU A 249 -12.71 -16.89 -8.53
CA LEU A 249 -14.15 -17.12 -8.53
C LEU A 249 -14.71 -16.80 -7.14
N ALA A 250 -15.87 -16.14 -7.09
CA ALA A 250 -16.55 -15.84 -5.83
C ALA A 250 -17.39 -17.04 -5.37
N GLU A 251 -17.11 -17.55 -4.17
CA GLU A 251 -17.88 -18.65 -3.55
C GLU A 251 -19.04 -18.14 -2.67
N GLY A 252 -19.02 -16.84 -2.32
CA GLY A 252 -20.02 -16.20 -1.45
C GLY A 252 -19.42 -15.70 -0.14
N ASN A 253 -20.13 -14.81 0.57
CA ASN A 253 -19.73 -14.22 1.85
C ASN A 253 -18.31 -13.58 1.86
N GLY A 254 -17.87 -13.02 0.73
CA GLY A 254 -16.53 -12.41 0.62
C GLY A 254 -15.39 -13.43 0.48
N THR A 255 -15.70 -14.71 0.24
CA THR A 255 -14.70 -15.74 -0.05
C THR A 255 -14.50 -15.90 -1.55
N PHE A 256 -13.23 -15.96 -1.96
CA PHE A 256 -12.81 -16.16 -3.34
C PHE A 256 -11.87 -17.34 -3.43
N SER A 257 -12.02 -18.18 -4.46
CA SER A 257 -11.16 -19.34 -4.71
C SER A 257 -10.60 -19.32 -6.13
N CYS A 258 -9.40 -19.87 -6.30
CA CYS A 258 -8.76 -20.07 -7.59
C CYS A 258 -8.07 -21.43 -7.57
N ASN A 259 -8.39 -22.27 -8.55
CA ASN A 259 -7.75 -23.57 -8.72
C ASN A 259 -6.63 -23.45 -9.76
N LEU A 260 -5.41 -23.78 -9.34
CA LEU A 260 -4.23 -23.83 -10.18
C LEU A 260 -3.93 -25.29 -10.49
N GLU A 261 -4.17 -25.67 -11.74
CA GLU A 261 -3.83 -27.01 -12.22
C GLU A 261 -2.32 -27.09 -12.52
N ASN A 262 -1.72 -28.25 -12.22
CA ASN A 262 -0.37 -28.60 -12.65
C ASN A 262 0.74 -27.62 -12.19
N VAL A 263 0.93 -27.51 -10.87
CA VAL A 263 1.98 -26.65 -10.29
C VAL A 263 3.37 -27.21 -10.61
N LYS A 264 4.18 -26.47 -11.38
CA LYS A 264 5.53 -26.89 -11.78
C LYS A 264 6.61 -26.38 -10.84
N ASP A 265 6.66 -25.08 -10.60
CA ASP A 265 7.72 -24.46 -9.81
C ASP A 265 7.18 -23.84 -8.52
N SER A 266 8.07 -23.57 -7.58
CA SER A 266 7.71 -22.82 -6.37
C SER A 266 7.45 -21.36 -6.76
N PHE A 267 6.33 -20.80 -6.33
CA PHE A 267 5.95 -19.43 -6.67
C PHE A 267 5.52 -18.66 -5.43
N LYS A 268 5.62 -17.33 -5.52
CA LYS A 268 5.04 -16.42 -4.53
C LYS A 268 3.69 -15.93 -5.02
N TYR A 269 2.76 -15.68 -4.12
CA TYR A 269 1.47 -15.12 -4.48
C TYR A 269 0.97 -14.12 -3.46
N HIS A 270 0.16 -13.18 -3.93
CA HIS A 270 -0.68 -12.33 -3.10
C HIS A 270 -2.02 -12.14 -3.81
N VAL A 271 -3.05 -11.80 -3.05
CA VAL A 271 -4.41 -11.59 -3.57
C VAL A 271 -4.73 -10.11 -3.53
N GLN A 272 -5.22 -9.60 -4.65
CA GLN A 272 -5.59 -8.21 -4.84
C GLN A 272 -7.10 -8.11 -5.07
N ALA A 273 -7.79 -7.33 -4.25
CA ALA A 273 -9.21 -7.02 -4.41
C ALA A 273 -9.36 -5.50 -4.58
N GLY A 274 -9.61 -5.04 -5.80
CA GLY A 274 -9.58 -3.60 -6.10
C GLY A 274 -8.20 -2.99 -5.79
N GLU A 275 -8.17 -2.08 -4.81
CA GLU A 275 -6.95 -1.41 -4.37
C GLU A 275 -6.32 -2.07 -3.12
N ALA A 276 -6.97 -3.08 -2.52
CA ALA A 276 -6.45 -3.79 -1.35
C ALA A 276 -5.63 -5.00 -1.82
N ALA A 277 -4.50 -5.27 -1.15
CA ALA A 277 -3.68 -6.45 -1.37
C ALA A 277 -3.46 -7.20 -0.05
N SER A 278 -3.40 -8.54 -0.15
CA SER A 278 -3.03 -9.40 0.97
C SER A 278 -1.52 -9.39 1.21
N SER A 279 -1.09 -9.96 2.34
CA SER A 279 0.31 -10.35 2.56
C SER A 279 0.81 -11.31 1.47
N GLU A 280 2.12 -11.27 1.23
CA GLU A 280 2.80 -12.19 0.33
C GLU A 280 2.95 -13.58 0.99
N HIS A 281 2.55 -14.61 0.26
CA HIS A 281 2.63 -16.01 0.67
C HIS A 281 3.39 -16.84 -0.36
N GLN A 282 3.92 -17.99 0.05
CA GLN A 282 4.73 -18.85 -0.81
C GLN A 282 4.15 -20.26 -0.91
N VAL A 283 4.00 -20.72 -2.16
CA VAL A 283 3.72 -22.12 -2.47
C VAL A 283 5.02 -22.77 -2.90
N THR A 284 5.42 -23.82 -2.18
CA THR A 284 6.65 -24.57 -2.48
C THR A 284 6.31 -25.86 -3.20
N ALA A 285 6.74 -25.97 -4.45
CA ALA A 285 6.58 -27.18 -5.26
C ALA A 285 7.66 -28.20 -4.87
N ILE A 286 7.24 -29.31 -4.26
CA ILE A 286 8.14 -30.40 -3.88
C ILE A 286 8.00 -31.51 -4.91
N LEU A 287 9.11 -31.91 -5.52
CA LEU A 287 9.14 -33.15 -6.27
C LEU A 287 9.11 -34.34 -5.29
N PRO A 288 8.09 -35.20 -5.35
CA PRO A 288 8.01 -36.35 -4.45
C PRO A 288 9.18 -37.30 -4.67
N VAL A 289 9.59 -38.00 -3.60
CA VAL A 289 10.49 -39.14 -3.75
C VAL A 289 9.78 -40.18 -4.63
N GLN A 290 10.54 -40.86 -5.48
CA GLN A 290 10.09 -41.97 -6.29
C GLN A 290 11.11 -43.11 -6.17
N LEU A 291 10.61 -44.34 -6.24
CA LEU A 291 11.45 -45.52 -6.41
C LEU A 291 12.05 -45.46 -7.82
N ALA A 292 13.37 -45.56 -7.91
CA ALA A 292 14.09 -45.61 -9.18
C ALA A 292 14.15 -47.03 -9.74
N GLU A 293 14.39 -47.14 -11.05
CA GLU A 293 14.71 -48.39 -11.73
C GLU A 293 16.01 -48.95 -11.12
N GLY A 294 15.98 -50.18 -10.60
CA GLY A 294 17.08 -50.77 -9.84
C GLY A 294 16.72 -51.21 -8.42
N THR A 295 15.49 -50.97 -7.97
CA THR A 295 14.98 -51.64 -6.76
C THR A 295 14.93 -53.15 -7.01
N THR A 296 15.59 -53.95 -6.18
CA THR A 296 15.72 -55.40 -6.36
C THR A 296 15.32 -56.18 -5.12
N LEU A 297 14.59 -57.28 -5.32
CA LEU A 297 14.30 -58.28 -4.29
C LEU A 297 15.22 -59.48 -4.50
N THR A 298 16.05 -59.79 -3.52
CA THR A 298 16.97 -60.94 -3.55
C THR A 298 16.58 -61.92 -2.45
N PRO A 299 16.08 -63.11 -2.79
CA PRO A 299 15.80 -64.15 -1.81
C PRO A 299 17.11 -64.76 -1.30
N ILE A 300 17.33 -64.71 0.01
CA ILE A 300 18.45 -65.37 0.70
C ILE A 300 17.95 -66.73 1.21
N GLN A 301 18.61 -67.79 0.73
CA GLN A 301 18.19 -69.14 1.05
C GLN A 301 18.47 -69.56 2.51
N PRO A 302 17.56 -70.35 3.11
CA PRO A 302 17.76 -70.92 4.43
C PRO A 302 18.91 -71.95 4.45
N GLU A 303 19.51 -72.18 5.62
CA GLU A 303 20.67 -73.07 5.76
C GLU A 303 20.42 -74.49 5.26
N TYR A 304 19.20 -75.00 5.39
CA TYR A 304 18.86 -76.36 4.94
C TYR A 304 18.91 -76.50 3.42
N ALA A 305 18.49 -75.48 2.66
CA ALA A 305 18.50 -75.50 1.20
C ALA A 305 19.93 -75.37 0.65
N ARG A 306 20.76 -74.55 1.32
CA ARG A 306 22.21 -74.43 1.02
C ARG A 306 22.96 -75.75 1.18
N LYS A 307 22.62 -76.56 2.19
CA LYS A 307 23.25 -77.87 2.44
C LYS A 307 22.95 -78.92 1.36
N VAL A 308 21.82 -78.80 0.67
CA VAL A 308 21.39 -79.74 -0.38
C VAL A 308 21.87 -79.30 -1.78
N GLY A 309 22.65 -78.21 -1.87
CA GLY A 309 23.13 -77.68 -3.14
C GLY A 309 22.03 -77.05 -3.99
N PHE A 310 20.87 -76.75 -3.38
CA PHE A 310 19.80 -76.03 -4.06
C PHE A 310 20.28 -74.59 -4.29
N ARG A 311 20.76 -74.28 -5.50
CA ARG A 311 21.08 -72.91 -5.92
C ARG A 311 19.95 -72.42 -6.82
N LYS A 312 18.86 -71.96 -6.22
CA LYS A 312 17.93 -71.05 -6.89
C LYS A 312 18.43 -69.61 -6.68
N ASP A 313 19.74 -69.44 -6.78
CA ASP A 313 20.42 -68.18 -6.50
C ASP A 313 20.38 -67.30 -7.77
N GLU A 314 20.32 -65.99 -7.53
CA GLU A 314 20.73 -64.90 -8.44
C GLU A 314 19.73 -64.26 -9.40
N LEU A 315 18.46 -64.67 -9.47
CA LEU A 315 17.48 -63.82 -10.15
C LEU A 315 16.99 -62.74 -9.18
N ALA A 316 17.79 -61.69 -9.02
CA ALA A 316 17.35 -60.43 -8.43
C ALA A 316 16.08 -59.99 -9.17
N ILE A 317 14.94 -60.09 -8.49
CA ILE A 317 13.67 -59.72 -9.09
C ILE A 317 13.66 -58.20 -9.16
N GLN A 318 13.64 -57.67 -10.39
CA GLN A 318 13.56 -56.24 -10.60
C GLN A 318 12.17 -55.72 -10.25
N GLY A 319 12.14 -54.71 -9.40
CA GLY A 319 10.94 -54.04 -8.92
C GLY A 319 10.18 -54.82 -7.84
N PHE A 320 9.00 -54.31 -7.52
CA PHE A 320 8.09 -54.86 -6.52
C PHE A 320 7.14 -55.88 -7.17
N ARG A 321 7.66 -57.07 -7.50
CA ARG A 321 6.85 -58.19 -8.00
C ARG A 321 6.66 -59.24 -6.91
N PRO A 322 5.55 -60.02 -6.92
CA PRO A 322 5.38 -61.12 -5.99
C PRO A 322 6.55 -62.09 -6.09
N ALA A 323 7.10 -62.48 -4.94
CA ALA A 323 8.20 -63.43 -4.87
C ALA A 323 7.78 -64.62 -4.02
N SER A 324 8.17 -65.82 -4.46
CA SER A 324 8.04 -67.05 -3.69
C SER A 324 9.40 -67.40 -3.12
N VAL A 325 9.44 -67.57 -1.80
CA VAL A 325 10.67 -67.77 -1.03
C VAL A 325 10.49 -69.01 -0.19
N LEU A 326 11.53 -69.83 -0.08
CA LEU A 326 11.51 -71.04 0.74
C LEU A 326 11.21 -70.68 2.21
N ALA A 327 10.45 -71.52 2.89
CA ALA A 327 10.18 -71.36 4.33
C ALA A 327 11.49 -71.16 5.14
N HIS A 328 11.50 -70.25 6.12
CA HIS A 328 12.71 -69.82 6.84
C HIS A 328 13.78 -69.10 6.00
N GLY A 329 13.48 -68.76 4.74
CA GLY A 329 14.31 -67.87 3.94
C GLY A 329 14.19 -66.41 4.39
N GLN A 330 15.21 -65.61 4.05
CA GLN A 330 15.18 -64.17 4.23
C GLN A 330 15.02 -63.50 2.86
N VAL A 331 14.48 -62.30 2.81
CA VAL A 331 14.47 -61.48 1.58
C VAL A 331 15.24 -60.20 1.86
N GLU A 332 16.29 -59.98 1.09
CA GLU A 332 16.95 -58.69 1.03
C GLU A 332 16.25 -57.82 -0.02
N ILE A 333 15.75 -56.68 0.43
CA ILE A 333 15.09 -55.69 -0.41
C ILE A 333 16.01 -54.49 -0.48
N ARG A 334 16.53 -54.23 -1.67
CA ARG A 334 17.32 -53.02 -1.95
C ARG A 334 16.41 -51.99 -2.61
N PHE A 335 16.06 -50.95 -1.87
CA PHE A 335 15.33 -49.79 -2.39
C PHE A 335 16.33 -48.82 -2.99
N VAL A 336 16.13 -48.49 -4.26
CA VAL A 336 16.85 -47.39 -4.92
C VAL A 336 15.86 -46.25 -5.08
N TYR A 337 16.19 -45.08 -4.55
CA TYR A 337 15.35 -43.89 -4.65
C TYR A 337 15.94 -42.93 -5.67
N ASN A 338 15.09 -42.17 -6.36
CA ASN A 338 15.55 -41.09 -7.24
C ASN A 338 16.23 -39.94 -6.46
N ARG A 339 16.02 -39.86 -5.14
CA ARG A 339 16.59 -38.87 -4.24
C ARG A 339 16.59 -39.40 -2.80
N ALA A 340 17.50 -38.89 -1.97
CA ALA A 340 17.54 -39.28 -0.56
C ALA A 340 16.24 -38.86 0.16
N PRO A 341 15.55 -39.79 0.85
CA PRO A 341 14.41 -39.47 1.71
C PRO A 341 14.86 -38.91 3.07
N VAL A 342 13.99 -38.15 3.73
CA VAL A 342 14.22 -37.70 5.12
C VAL A 342 13.87 -38.82 6.10
N GLN A 343 12.81 -39.57 5.79
CA GLN A 343 12.43 -40.76 6.53
C GLN A 343 11.90 -41.81 5.55
N ALA A 344 12.23 -43.07 5.79
CA ALA A 344 11.66 -44.20 5.08
C ALA A 344 11.26 -45.27 6.12
N ARG A 345 10.12 -45.92 5.92
CA ARG A 345 9.61 -47.00 6.75
C ARG A 345 9.18 -48.16 5.87
N LEU A 346 9.49 -49.38 6.29
CA LEU A 346 8.97 -50.59 5.69
C LEU A 346 8.04 -51.27 6.70
N LEU A 347 6.77 -51.39 6.36
CA LEU A 347 5.76 -52.05 7.17
C LEU A 347 5.50 -53.46 6.62
N ALA A 348 5.73 -54.47 7.46
CA ALA A 348 5.44 -55.85 7.18
C ALA A 348 4.13 -56.27 7.85
N LEU A 349 3.12 -56.57 7.06
CA LEU A 349 1.79 -56.98 7.49
C LEU A 349 1.59 -58.49 7.24
N PRO A 350 1.03 -59.26 8.17
CA PRO A 350 0.68 -60.67 7.91
C PRO A 350 -0.48 -60.77 6.92
N GLY A 351 -0.39 -61.73 6.00
CA GLY A 351 -1.40 -61.99 4.98
C GLY A 351 -2.71 -62.54 5.53
N GLY A 352 -3.83 -62.07 4.97
CA GLY A 352 -5.17 -62.56 5.26
C GLY A 352 -5.51 -63.91 4.59
N GLN A 353 -6.66 -64.51 4.94
CA GLN A 353 -7.08 -65.84 4.47
C GLN A 353 -7.25 -66.00 2.95
N ARG A 354 -7.28 -64.89 2.18
CA ARG A 354 -7.27 -64.96 0.71
C ARG A 354 -5.85 -65.21 0.22
N ARG A 355 -5.54 -66.46 -0.13
CA ARG A 355 -4.37 -66.85 -0.95
C ARG A 355 -4.46 -66.19 -2.33
N SER A 356 -4.05 -64.94 -2.49
CA SER A 356 -3.99 -64.29 -3.80
C SER A 356 -2.56 -64.35 -4.36
N ARG A 357 -2.33 -65.30 -5.27
CA ARG A 357 -1.17 -65.37 -6.19
C ARG A 357 -1.11 -64.21 -7.21
N GLN A 358 -1.98 -63.20 -7.09
CA GLN A 358 -2.06 -62.11 -8.04
C GLN A 358 -1.28 -60.90 -7.52
N ALA A 359 -0.33 -60.44 -8.33
CA ALA A 359 0.34 -59.16 -8.16
C ALA A 359 -0.71 -58.05 -8.14
N VAL A 360 -0.99 -57.53 -6.95
CA VAL A 360 -1.81 -56.34 -6.78
C VAL A 360 -0.94 -55.15 -7.19
N SER A 361 -0.82 -54.92 -8.51
CA SER A 361 -0.16 -53.74 -9.07
C SER A 361 -1.06 -52.54 -8.84
N LEU A 362 -0.83 -51.88 -7.72
CA LEU A 362 -1.59 -50.72 -7.31
C LEU A 362 -0.59 -49.56 -7.13
N ALA A 363 -0.83 -48.47 -7.89
CA ALA A 363 -0.05 -47.24 -7.98
C ALA A 363 0.29 -46.60 -6.61
N PRO A 364 1.19 -45.62 -6.46
CA PRO A 364 1.42 -44.98 -5.16
C PRO A 364 0.13 -44.38 -4.57
N PHE A 365 -0.26 -44.77 -3.34
CA PHE A 365 -1.50 -44.33 -2.68
C PHE A 365 -1.28 -43.36 -1.52
N PRO A 366 -2.28 -42.53 -1.18
CA PRO A 366 -2.35 -41.80 0.08
C PRO A 366 -2.70 -42.71 1.29
N LEU A 367 -2.36 -42.23 2.49
CA LEU A 367 -2.39 -42.92 3.80
C LEU A 367 -3.72 -43.53 4.27
N GLN A 368 -4.85 -43.12 3.69
CA GLN A 368 -6.18 -43.68 4.02
C GLN A 368 -6.33 -45.17 3.61
N SER A 369 -5.31 -45.76 3.00
CA SER A 369 -5.33 -47.08 2.35
C SER A 369 -4.89 -48.26 3.23
N ILE A 370 -4.22 -48.07 4.39
CA ILE A 370 -3.96 -49.19 5.31
C ILE A 370 -5.28 -49.79 5.78
N GLN A 371 -6.26 -48.92 6.09
CA GLN A 371 -7.62 -49.33 6.42
C GLN A 371 -8.34 -49.96 5.22
N ALA A 372 -8.10 -49.48 4.00
CA ALA A 372 -8.69 -50.05 2.78
C ALA A 372 -8.13 -51.44 2.43
N ALA A 373 -6.81 -51.67 2.56
CA ALA A 373 -6.18 -52.97 2.31
C ALA A 373 -6.65 -54.04 3.32
N VAL A 374 -6.90 -53.63 4.56
CA VAL A 374 -7.48 -54.49 5.59
C VAL A 374 -8.98 -54.70 5.36
N ALA A 375 -9.72 -53.67 4.95
CA ALA A 375 -11.14 -53.77 4.58
C ALA A 375 -11.35 -54.71 3.38
N GLN A 376 -10.38 -54.80 2.46
CA GLN A 376 -10.40 -55.72 1.32
C GLN A 376 -9.88 -57.14 1.67
N GLY A 377 -9.47 -57.39 2.92
CA GLY A 377 -9.11 -58.73 3.42
C GLY A 377 -7.71 -59.22 3.04
N TYR A 378 -6.82 -58.35 2.54
CA TYR A 378 -5.46 -58.71 2.14
C TYR A 378 -4.48 -58.78 3.32
N ALA A 379 -4.69 -57.96 4.35
CA ALA A 379 -3.79 -57.88 5.51
C ALA A 379 -4.58 -57.86 6.83
N VAL A 380 -3.97 -58.36 7.91
CA VAL A 380 -4.53 -58.29 9.27
C VAL A 380 -3.84 -57.19 10.07
N LEU A 381 -4.60 -56.17 10.51
CA LEU A 381 -4.14 -54.96 11.21
C LEU A 381 -3.35 -55.24 12.51
N GLY A 382 -3.59 -56.38 13.16
CA GLY A 382 -3.16 -56.63 14.54
C GLY A 382 -1.67 -56.89 14.76
N GLN A 383 -0.84 -57.04 13.71
CA GLN A 383 0.59 -57.36 13.86
C GLN A 383 1.48 -56.72 12.78
N ALA A 384 1.28 -55.44 12.47
CA ALA A 384 2.23 -54.72 11.61
C ALA A 384 3.60 -54.64 12.31
N ARG A 385 4.64 -55.21 11.70
CA ARG A 385 6.03 -55.07 12.15
C ARG A 385 6.73 -54.02 11.31
N GLU A 386 7.27 -52.99 11.95
CA GLU A 386 8.17 -52.06 11.29
C GLU A 386 9.53 -52.74 11.12
N VAL A 387 10.01 -52.81 9.88
CA VAL A 387 11.33 -53.37 9.56
C VAL A 387 12.31 -52.21 9.44
N GLN A 388 13.42 -52.28 10.19
CA GLN A 388 14.45 -51.25 10.14
C GLN A 388 15.15 -51.25 8.78
N LEU A 389 15.18 -50.07 8.16
CA LEU A 389 15.91 -49.81 6.93
C LEU A 389 17.33 -49.37 7.27
N LYS A 390 18.34 -50.03 6.70
CA LYS A 390 19.74 -49.60 6.75
C LYS A 390 20.06 -48.79 5.50
N SER A 391 20.66 -47.62 5.65
CA SER A 391 21.10 -46.82 4.50
C SER A 391 22.21 -47.53 3.71
N LEU A 392 22.20 -47.39 2.38
CA LEU A 392 23.28 -47.88 1.53
C LEU A 392 24.55 -47.03 1.73
N PRO A 393 25.75 -47.64 1.73
CA PRO A 393 27.01 -46.92 1.90
C PRO A 393 27.37 -46.01 0.71
N GLN A 394 26.74 -46.19 -0.46
CA GLN A 394 26.90 -45.33 -1.63
C GLN A 394 25.54 -45.06 -2.28
N GLY A 395 25.08 -43.80 -2.24
CA GLY A 395 23.90 -43.32 -2.97
C GLY A 395 22.56 -43.32 -2.20
N PRO A 396 21.49 -42.75 -2.80
CA PRO A 396 20.17 -42.64 -2.19
C PRO A 396 19.42 -43.97 -2.26
N GLY A 397 19.74 -44.89 -1.34
CA GLY A 397 19.00 -46.13 -1.21
C GLY A 397 19.09 -46.73 0.18
N ALA A 398 18.24 -47.72 0.41
CA ALA A 398 18.14 -48.43 1.68
C ALA A 398 18.06 -49.93 1.43
N ILE A 399 18.53 -50.71 2.39
CA ILE A 399 18.37 -52.16 2.43
C ILE A 399 17.52 -52.52 3.66
N ALA A 400 16.50 -53.34 3.45
CA ALA A 400 15.87 -54.08 4.54
C ALA A 400 16.04 -55.58 4.30
N VAL A 401 16.22 -56.32 5.37
CA VAL A 401 16.16 -57.78 5.38
C VAL A 401 14.91 -58.18 6.14
N VAL A 402 14.03 -58.96 5.50
CA VAL A 402 12.77 -59.43 6.07
C VAL A 402 12.82 -60.94 6.21
N ASP A 403 12.56 -61.45 7.41
CA ASP A 403 12.45 -62.89 7.66
C ASP A 403 11.04 -63.39 7.31
N LEU A 404 10.92 -64.47 6.54
CA LEU A 404 9.65 -65.12 6.28
C LEU A 404 9.30 -66.19 7.34
N PRO A 405 8.16 -66.06 8.03
CA PRO A 405 7.67 -67.10 8.94
C PRO A 405 7.14 -68.33 8.18
N ARG A 406 7.20 -69.49 8.84
CA ARG A 406 6.96 -70.84 8.27
C ARG A 406 5.57 -71.06 7.62
N ASP A 407 4.54 -70.31 8.03
CA ASP A 407 3.13 -70.56 7.67
C ASP A 407 2.33 -69.29 7.30
N ARG A 408 2.98 -68.16 6.98
CA ARG A 408 2.25 -66.92 6.66
C ARG A 408 2.87 -66.15 5.50
N ASP A 409 2.00 -65.73 4.59
CA ASP A 409 2.33 -64.73 3.57
C ASP A 409 2.56 -63.37 4.24
N LEU A 410 3.44 -62.55 3.67
CA LEU A 410 3.77 -61.22 4.16
C LEU A 410 3.43 -60.17 3.10
N PHE A 411 2.80 -59.08 3.53
CA PHE A 411 2.48 -57.91 2.72
C PHE A 411 3.39 -56.76 3.13
N LEU A 412 4.21 -56.28 2.21
CA LEU A 412 5.17 -55.21 2.47
C LEU A 412 4.69 -53.88 1.92
N LEU A 413 4.57 -52.85 2.77
CA LEU A 413 4.27 -51.47 2.38
C LEU A 413 5.49 -50.59 2.66
N THR A 414 5.90 -49.81 1.68
CA THR A 414 7.02 -48.86 1.85
C THR A 414 6.47 -47.45 1.92
N GLU A 415 6.83 -46.73 2.97
CA GLU A 415 6.45 -45.35 3.19
C GLU A 415 7.70 -44.47 3.16
N VAL A 416 7.64 -43.39 2.40
CA VAL A 416 8.79 -42.51 2.20
C VAL A 416 8.34 -41.06 2.35
N GLU A 417 9.11 -40.30 3.13
CA GLU A 417 8.79 -38.92 3.49
C GLU A 417 9.94 -37.97 3.15
N ARG A 418 9.59 -36.85 2.49
CA ARG A 418 10.44 -35.67 2.32
C ARG A 418 9.57 -34.44 2.08
N GLY A 419 9.03 -33.87 3.16
CA GLY A 419 8.06 -32.77 3.11
C GLY A 419 6.65 -33.18 2.66
N PHE A 420 6.52 -34.30 1.95
CA PHE A 420 5.26 -34.97 1.60
C PHE A 420 5.41 -36.49 1.77
N ARG A 421 4.36 -37.17 2.24
CA ARG A 421 4.36 -38.60 2.59
C ARG A 421 3.77 -39.43 1.44
N ARG A 422 4.55 -40.35 0.86
CA ARG A 422 4.11 -41.28 -0.19
C ARG A 422 4.19 -42.72 0.28
N VAL A 423 3.16 -43.51 -0.02
CA VAL A 423 3.12 -44.95 0.24
C VAL A 423 3.20 -45.69 -1.10
N TYR A 424 4.13 -46.63 -1.21
CA TYR A 424 4.25 -47.55 -2.35
C TYR A 424 3.56 -48.87 -2.03
N GLY A 425 2.87 -49.41 -3.03
CA GLY A 425 1.91 -50.50 -2.93
C GLY A 425 2.47 -51.82 -2.37
N PRO A 426 1.57 -52.74 -1.99
CA PRO A 426 1.93 -53.95 -1.27
C PRO A 426 2.65 -54.98 -2.15
N VAL A 427 3.75 -55.56 -1.66
CA VAL A 427 4.29 -56.81 -2.23
C VAL A 427 3.97 -57.99 -1.35
N ALA A 428 3.32 -58.98 -1.97
CA ALA A 428 3.08 -60.28 -1.37
C ALA A 428 4.33 -61.15 -1.49
N LEU A 429 4.89 -61.54 -0.35
CA LEU A 429 5.89 -62.59 -0.23
C LEU A 429 5.16 -63.87 0.18
N THR A 430 5.35 -64.93 -0.61
CA THR A 430 4.73 -66.25 -0.36
C THR A 430 5.78 -67.24 0.12
N ALA A 431 5.46 -67.98 1.18
CA ALA A 431 6.32 -69.06 1.67
C ALA A 431 6.04 -70.34 0.87
N ASP A 432 7.03 -70.81 0.12
CA ASP A 432 7.01 -72.09 -0.58
C ASP A 432 7.63 -73.16 0.35
N GLN A 433 6.99 -74.31 0.48
CA GLN A 433 7.40 -75.36 1.43
C GLN A 433 8.51 -76.27 0.88
#